data_AF-A0A963QB42-F1
#
_entry.id   AF-A0A963QB42-F1
#
_cell.length_a   1.000
_cell.length_b   1.000
_cell.length_c   1.000
_cell.angle_alpha   90.00
_cell.angle_beta   90.00
_cell.angle_gamma   90.00
#
_symmetry.space_group_name_H-M   'P 1'
#
loop_
_entity.id
_entity.type
_entity.pdbx_description
1 polymer ?
#
loop_
_entity_poly.entity_id
_entity_poly.type
_entity_poly.pdbx_seq_one_letter_code
_entity_poly.pdbx_strand_id
1 'polypeptide(L)' 'MSPGRVTLVGAGPGDPDLLTIKAARAIAQASLLLVDDLVGDAIVALASPGARIVYVGKRGGCRSTPQAFIEKLMLTAAR' A
#
# COMPACT_ATOMS: atom_id res chain seq x y z
N MET A 1 5.92 8.63 -21.94
CA MET A 1 5.54 7.82 -20.76
C MET A 1 5.14 8.79 -19.66
N SER A 2 3.99 8.61 -19.02
CA SER A 2 3.62 9.43 -17.86
C SER A 2 4.56 9.09 -16.69
N PRO A 3 5.01 10.08 -15.90
CA PRO A 3 5.87 9.81 -14.74
C PRO A 3 5.15 8.90 -13.73
N GLY A 4 5.90 7.98 -13.11
CA GLY A 4 5.37 7.17 -12.02
C GLY A 4 4.94 8.05 -10.84
N ARG A 5 3.95 7.59 -10.08
CA ARG A 5 3.37 8.34 -8.97
C ARG A 5 3.24 7.46 -7.74
N VAL A 6 3.64 7.99 -6.59
CA VAL A 6 3.37 7.42 -5.27
C VAL A 6 2.18 8.14 -4.67
N THR A 7 1.21 7.40 -4.14
CA THR A 7 0.09 7.95 -3.38
C THR A 7 0.12 7.33 -1.98
N LEU A 8 0.22 8.16 -0.95
CA LEU A 8 0.04 7.71 0.43
C LEU A 8 -1.45 7.73 0.75
N VAL A 9 -1.96 6.59 1.24
CA VAL A 9 -3.39 6.36 1.46
C VAL A 9 -3.58 5.89 2.90
N GLY A 10 -4.50 6.53 3.62
CA GLY A 10 -4.97 6.02 4.91
C GLY A 10 -5.97 4.89 4.71
N ALA A 11 -5.72 3.73 5.30
CA ALA A 11 -6.57 2.55 5.22
C ALA A 11 -7.80 2.60 6.16
N GLY A 12 -7.86 3.57 7.08
CA GLY A 12 -8.87 3.59 8.14
C GLY A 12 -8.60 2.52 9.21
N PRO A 13 -9.56 2.23 10.10
CA PRO A 13 -9.36 1.33 11.24
C PRO A 13 -9.54 -0.15 10.91
N GLY A 14 -9.89 -0.51 9.67
CA GLY A 14 -9.95 -1.90 9.19
C GLY A 14 -11.16 -2.22 8.31
N ASP A 15 -12.31 -1.58 8.58
CA ASP A 15 -13.51 -1.74 7.77
C ASP A 15 -13.36 -1.04 6.39
N PRO A 16 -13.47 -1.76 5.26
CA PRO A 16 -13.36 -1.19 3.92
C PRO A 16 -14.34 -0.04 3.66
N ASP A 17 -15.52 -0.04 4.28
CA ASP A 17 -16.53 1.01 4.09
C ASP A 17 -16.11 2.35 4.71
N LEU A 18 -15.09 2.35 5.58
CA LEU A 18 -14.51 3.56 6.16
C LEU A 18 -13.41 4.17 5.29
N LEU A 19 -13.09 3.55 4.14
CA LEU A 19 -12.18 4.16 3.16
C LEU A 19 -12.84 5.37 2.51
N THR A 20 -12.04 6.42 2.30
CA THR A 20 -12.49 7.50 1.41
C THR A 20 -12.62 6.97 -0.02
N ILE A 21 -13.54 7.55 -0.79
CA ILE A 21 -13.72 7.20 -2.22
C ILE A 21 -12.41 7.35 -3.00
N LYS A 22 -11.58 8.35 -2.67
CA LYS A 22 -10.26 8.54 -3.29
C LYS A 22 -9.27 7.44 -2.91
N ALA A 23 -9.28 6.97 -1.66
CA ALA A 23 -8.45 5.87 -1.19
C ALA A 23 -8.77 4.56 -1.93
N ALA A 24 -10.05 4.16 -1.96
CA ALA A 24 -10.49 2.96 -2.66
C ALA A 24 -10.12 2.99 -4.15
N ARG A 25 -10.32 4.13 -4.83
CA ARG A 25 -9.92 4.31 -6.24
C ARG A 25 -8.40 4.22 -6.44
N ALA A 26 -7.61 4.81 -5.54
CA ALA A 26 -6.15 4.74 -5.62
C ALA A 26 -5.63 3.31 -5.45
N ILE A 27 -6.19 2.54 -4.50
CA ILE A 27 -5.84 1.13 -4.26
C ILE A 27 -6.19 0.28 -5.49
N ALA A 28 -7.40 0.46 -6.05
CA ALA A 28 -7.84 -0.29 -7.22
C ALA A 28 -7.03 -0.01 -8.49
N GLN A 29 -6.46 1.20 -8.62
CA GLN A 29 -5.64 1.61 -9.78
C GLN A 29 -4.14 1.35 -9.61
N ALA A 30 -3.69 0.97 -8.40
CA ALA A 30 -2.28 0.77 -8.13
C ALA A 30 -1.74 -0.47 -8.86
N SER A 31 -0.57 -0.34 -9.47
CA SER A 31 0.20 -1.48 -10.02
C SER A 31 1.10 -2.14 -8.96
N LEU A 32 1.43 -1.41 -7.89
CA LEU A 32 2.17 -1.88 -6.73
C LEU A 32 1.50 -1.31 -5.47
N LEU A 33 1.19 -2.18 -4.52
CA LEU A 33 0.64 -1.81 -3.21
C LEU A 33 1.64 -2.18 -2.12
N LEU A 34 2.19 -1.18 -1.43
CA LEU A 34 2.98 -1.38 -0.22
C LEU A 34 2.05 -1.33 0.99
N VAL A 35 1.97 -2.42 1.75
CA VAL A 35 0.96 -2.62 2.80
C VAL A 35 1.64 -2.79 4.15
N ASP A 36 1.26 -2.00 5.15
CA ASP A 36 1.70 -2.23 6.53
C ASP A 36 0.80 -3.24 7.25
N ASP A 37 1.21 -3.67 8.44
CA ASP A 37 0.55 -4.78 9.15
C ASP A 37 -0.76 -4.39 9.84
N LEU A 38 -1.10 -3.10 9.90
CA LEU A 38 -2.37 -2.63 10.44
C LEU A 38 -3.48 -2.68 9.39
N VAL A 39 -3.13 -2.85 8.12
CA VAL A 39 -4.10 -2.93 7.03
C VAL A 39 -4.64 -4.35 6.92
N GLY A 40 -5.95 -4.50 7.08
CA GLY A 40 -6.63 -5.79 6.96
C GLY A 40 -6.76 -6.29 5.51
N ASP A 41 -6.90 -7.61 5.36
CA ASP A 41 -6.97 -8.29 4.06
C ASP A 41 -8.13 -7.81 3.18
N ALA A 42 -9.25 -7.39 3.79
CA ALA A 42 -10.41 -6.87 3.04
C ALA A 42 -10.08 -5.58 2.27
N ILE A 43 -9.17 -4.75 2.78
CA ILE A 43 -8.70 -3.54 2.09
C ILE A 43 -7.72 -3.92 0.98
N VAL A 44 -6.83 -4.88 1.25
CA VAL A 44 -5.87 -5.39 0.25
C VAL A 44 -6.60 -6.03 -0.94
N ALA A 45 -7.73 -6.69 -0.69
CA ALA A 45 -8.58 -7.31 -1.72
C ALA A 45 -9.19 -6.30 -2.71
N LEU A 46 -9.17 -5.00 -2.43
CA LEU A 46 -9.59 -3.95 -3.37
C LEU A 46 -8.54 -3.66 -4.46
N ALA A 47 -7.31 -4.16 -4.30
CA ALA A 47 -6.26 -3.96 -5.30
C ALA A 47 -6.62 -4.66 -6.62
N SER A 48 -6.11 -4.13 -7.73
CA SER A 48 -6.24 -4.78 -9.03
C SER A 48 -5.65 -6.19 -9.00
N PRO A 49 -6.25 -7.20 -9.68
CA PRO A 49 -5.68 -8.55 -9.75
C PRO A 49 -4.24 -8.62 -10.29
N GLY A 50 -3.83 -7.62 -11.10
CA GLY A 50 -2.47 -7.50 -11.62
C GLY A 50 -1.53 -6.69 -10.73
N ALA A 51 -2.01 -6.16 -9.61
CA ALA A 51 -1.20 -5.37 -8.69
C ALA A 51 -0.25 -6.28 -7.92
N ARG A 52 1.03 -5.90 -7.84
CA ARG A 52 1.97 -6.56 -6.95
C ARG A 52 1.75 -6.05 -5.53
N ILE A 53 1.47 -6.95 -4.60
CA ILE A 53 1.31 -6.62 -3.17
C ILE A 53 2.63 -6.91 -2.46
N VAL A 54 3.14 -5.94 -1.69
CA VAL A 54 4.36 -6.08 -0.88
C VAL A 54 4.06 -5.63 0.54
N TYR A 55 4.15 -6.56 1.48
CA TYR A 55 3.98 -6.27 2.90
C TYR A 55 5.28 -5.69 3.47
N VAL A 56 5.21 -4.49 4.04
CA VAL A 56 6.34 -3.74 4.60
C VAL A 56 6.23 -3.54 6.12
N GLY A 57 5.13 -4.01 6.72
CA GLY A 57 4.84 -3.91 8.15
C GLY A 57 5.69 -4.82 9.05
N LYS A 58 5.35 -4.84 10.35
CA LYS A 58 6.08 -5.61 11.38
C LYS A 58 5.09 -6.47 12.19
N ARG A 59 5.21 -7.79 12.11
CA ARG A 59 4.49 -8.69 13.01
C ARG A 59 5.28 -8.80 14.32
N GLY A 60 4.58 -8.75 15.44
CA GLY A 60 5.08 -8.68 16.82
C GLY A 60 6.55 -9.06 17.05
N GLY A 61 7.40 -8.06 17.33
CA GLY A 61 8.78 -8.25 17.79
C GLY A 61 9.83 -8.50 16.70
N CYS A 62 9.44 -8.65 15.43
CA CYS A 62 10.39 -8.84 14.33
C CYS A 62 11.15 -7.55 13.95
N ARG A 63 12.33 -7.72 13.33
CA ARG A 63 13.14 -6.62 12.81
C ARG A 63 12.33 -5.81 11.80
N SER A 64 12.20 -4.52 12.09
CA SER A 64 11.56 -3.55 11.20
C SER A 64 12.21 -3.56 9.82
N THR A 65 11.41 -3.59 8.76
CA THR A 65 11.85 -3.02 7.48
C THR A 65 12.28 -1.58 7.78
N PRO A 66 13.54 -1.19 7.51
CA PRO A 66 13.97 0.18 7.79
C PRO A 66 13.15 1.14 6.94
N GLN A 67 12.75 2.27 7.51
CA GLN A 67 11.95 3.28 6.81
C GLN A 67 12.62 3.70 5.49
N ALA A 68 13.94 3.90 5.50
CA ALA A 68 14.73 4.24 4.32
C ALA A 68 14.64 3.19 3.19
N PHE A 69 14.42 1.91 3.53
CA PHE A 69 14.21 0.87 2.53
C PHE A 69 12.83 0.98 1.88
N ILE A 70 11.79 1.27 2.68
CA ILE A 70 10.42 1.49 2.17
C ILE A 70 10.41 2.70 1.23
N GLU A 71 11.05 3.80 1.64
CA GLU A 71 11.19 5.01 0.81
C GLU A 71 11.96 4.72 -0.48
N LYS A 72 13.03 3.93 -0.42
CA LYS A 72 13.77 3.50 -1.61
C LYS A 72 12.89 2.69 -2.55
N LEU A 73 12.07 1.76 -2.04
CA LEU A 73 11.12 1.01 -2.85
C LEU A 73 10.10 1.92 -3.54
N MET A 74 9.54 2.90 -2.82
CA MET A 74 8.62 3.90 -3.39
C MET A 74 9.27 4.68 -4.54
N LEU A 75 10.49 5.17 -4.34
CA LEU A 75 11.24 5.91 -5.35
C LEU A 75 11.60 5.04 -6.56
N THR A 76 12.00 3.78 -6.35
CA THR A 76 12.31 2.86 -7.44
C THR A 76 11.06 2.50 -8.25
N ALA A 77 9.91 2.32 -7.60
CA ALA A 77 8.67 1.95 -8.27
C ALA A 77 8.02 3.11 -9.06
N ALA A 78 8.34 4.36 -8.72
CA ALA A 78 7.77 5.54 -9.35
C ALA A 78 8.69 6.20 -10.41
N ARG A 79 9.84 5.60 -10.69
CA ARG A 79 10.71 5.98 -11.82
C ARG A 79 10.19 5.39 -13.12
#